data_AF-E7RRT4-F1
#
_entry.id   AF-E7RRT4-F1
#
_cell.length_a   1.000
_cell.length_b   1.000
_cell.length_c   1.000
_cell.angle_alpha   90.00
_cell.angle_beta   90.00
_cell.angle_gamma   90.00
#
_symmetry.space_group_name_H-M   'P 1'
#
loop_
_entity.id
_entity.type
_entity.pdbx_description
1 polymer ?
#
loop_
_entity_poly.entity_id
_entity_poly.type
_entity_poly.pdbx_seq_one_letter_code
_entity_poly.pdbx_strand_id
1 'polypeptide(L)'
;MIHVGDKFRVHWIGHEECCEGRLYQVTSVISDCRCSPPEWLTAQAEVPQPPHCHIKADLIECPLKYFEKHGYGFNNIDEDTLCNIRNPDCRLEIVRQPGDQLSLF
;
A
#
# COMPACT_ATOMS: atom_id res chain seq x y z
N MET A 1 -2.30 -8.27 8.01
CA MET A 1 -1.56 -8.95 6.93
C MET A 1 -2.32 -8.90 5.62
N ILE A 2 -1.69 -8.35 4.60
CA ILE A 2 -2.21 -8.11 3.24
C ILE A 2 -1.58 -9.12 2.28
N HIS A 3 -2.36 -9.67 1.35
CA HIS A 3 -1.94 -10.75 0.46
C HIS A 3 -2.17 -10.39 -1.01
N VAL A 4 -1.48 -11.11 -1.89
CA VAL A 4 -1.75 -11.03 -3.34
C VAL A 4 -3.21 -11.38 -3.61
N GLY A 5 -3.87 -10.54 -4.41
CA GLY A 5 -5.29 -10.65 -4.71
C GLY A 5 -6.20 -9.82 -3.80
N ASP A 6 -5.74 -9.41 -2.61
CA ASP A 6 -6.51 -8.54 -1.72
C ASP A 6 -6.83 -7.22 -2.41
N LYS A 7 -8.02 -6.70 -2.14
CA LYS A 7 -8.44 -5.37 -2.60
C LYS A 7 -8.33 -4.39 -1.45
N PHE A 8 -7.90 -3.16 -1.72
CA PHE A 8 -7.79 -2.15 -0.68
C PHE A 8 -8.04 -0.74 -1.21
N ARG A 9 -8.41 0.15 -0.28
CA ARG A 9 -8.47 1.60 -0.46
C ARG A 9 -7.31 2.26 0.28
N VAL A 10 -6.91 3.42 -0.22
CA VAL A 10 -5.89 4.25 0.42
C VAL A 10 -6.61 5.42 1.07
N HIS A 11 -6.31 5.65 2.35
CA HIS A 11 -6.70 6.85 3.07
C HIS A 11 -5.46 7.68 3.30
N TRP A 12 -5.41 8.88 2.74
CA TRP A 12 -4.29 9.80 2.93
C TRP A 12 -4.82 11.20 3.25
N ILE A 13 -4.70 11.58 4.53
CA ILE A 13 -5.19 12.87 5.02
C ILE A 13 -4.38 14.00 4.35
N GLY A 14 -5.08 15.01 3.83
CA GLY A 14 -4.50 16.15 3.10
C GLY A 14 -4.15 15.84 1.64
N HIS A 15 -4.41 14.62 1.17
CA HIS A 15 -4.19 14.17 -0.21
C HIS A 15 -5.37 13.35 -0.72
N GLU A 16 -6.57 13.61 -0.22
CA GLU A 16 -7.79 12.83 -0.49
C GLU A 16 -8.11 12.79 -1.98
N GLU A 17 -7.92 13.89 -2.70
CA GLU A 17 -8.08 14.01 -4.15
C GLU A 17 -7.26 12.98 -4.96
N CYS A 18 -6.16 12.48 -4.40
CA CYS A 18 -5.29 11.49 -5.02
C CYS A 18 -5.73 10.04 -4.79
N CYS A 19 -6.59 9.78 -3.81
CA CYS A 19 -6.93 8.40 -3.40
C CYS A 19 -8.42 8.12 -3.25
N GLU A 20 -9.26 9.14 -3.08
CA GLU A 20 -10.68 8.97 -2.82
C GLU A 20 -11.39 8.29 -3.99
N GLY A 21 -12.26 7.32 -3.67
CA GLY A 21 -12.98 6.52 -4.66
C GLY A 21 -12.13 5.51 -5.43
N ARG A 22 -10.82 5.41 -5.18
CA ARG A 22 -9.95 4.44 -5.86
C ARG A 22 -9.93 3.11 -5.14
N LEU A 23 -9.99 2.02 -5.92
CA LEU A 23 -9.83 0.66 -5.42
C LEU A 23 -8.64 0.02 -6.13
N TYR A 24 -7.75 -0.57 -5.32
CA TYR A 24 -6.55 -1.26 -5.79
C TYR A 24 -6.65 -2.75 -5.51
N GLN A 25 -6.00 -3.56 -6.34
CA GLN A 25 -5.82 -4.99 -6.12
C GLN A 25 -4.34 -5.32 -6.04
N VAL A 26 -3.93 -6.00 -4.98
CA VAL A 26 -2.53 -6.38 -4.74
C VAL A 26 -2.06 -7.38 -5.78
N THR A 27 -0.93 -7.08 -6.41
CA THR A 27 -0.25 -7.95 -7.39
C THR A 27 1.03 -8.58 -6.84
N SER A 28 1.67 -7.94 -5.87
CA SER A 28 2.88 -8.46 -5.20
C SER A 28 3.03 -7.86 -3.81
N VAL A 29 3.56 -8.65 -2.87
CA VAL A 29 3.95 -8.19 -1.54
C VAL A 29 5.37 -8.66 -1.25
N ILE A 30 6.19 -7.76 -0.71
CA ILE A 30 7.51 -8.08 -0.13
C ILE A 30 7.41 -7.70 1.34
N SER A 31 7.28 -8.70 2.23
CA SER A 31 7.22 -8.54 3.69
C SER A 31 8.60 -8.56 4.34
N ASP A 32 8.68 -8.16 5.62
CA ASP A 32 9.94 -8.04 6.42
C ASP A 32 11.08 -7.32 5.67
N CYS A 33 10.73 -6.32 4.85
CA CYS A 33 11.73 -5.49 4.22
C CYS A 33 12.35 -4.55 5.24
N ARG A 34 13.68 -4.40 5.16
CA ARG A 34 14.48 -3.51 6.00
C ARG A 34 15.28 -2.52 5.17
N CYS A 35 14.88 -2.29 3.92
CA CYS A 35 15.60 -1.38 3.05
C CYS A 35 15.61 0.02 3.66
N SER A 36 16.80 0.63 3.67
CA SER A 36 16.92 2.05 3.95
C SER A 36 16.42 2.86 2.75
N PRO A 37 15.88 4.06 2.98
CA PRO A 37 15.52 4.94 1.88
C PRO A 37 16.81 5.32 1.14
N PRO A 38 16.76 5.56 -0.17
CA PRO A 38 17.95 5.99 -0.90
C PRO A 38 18.51 7.29 -0.31
N GLU A 39 19.83 7.38 -0.16
CA GLU A 39 20.50 8.56 0.44
C GLU A 39 20.12 9.88 -0.24
N TRP A 40 19.90 9.86 -1.56
CA TRP A 40 19.51 11.03 -2.35
C TRP A 40 18.13 11.59 -1.95
N LEU A 41 17.28 10.78 -1.32
CA LEU A 41 15.94 11.16 -0.92
C LEU A 41 15.91 11.74 0.51
N THR A 42 16.78 11.27 1.40
CA THR A 42 16.74 11.63 2.83
C THR A 42 17.89 12.52 3.29
N ALA A 43 18.98 12.64 2.53
CA ALA A 43 20.20 13.37 2.90
C ALA A 43 20.71 13.02 4.33
N GLN A 44 20.39 11.81 4.80
CA GLN A 44 20.67 11.28 6.12
C GLN A 44 21.29 9.90 5.98
N ALA A 45 22.18 9.55 6.89
CA ALA A 45 22.80 8.23 6.96
C ALA A 45 21.72 7.13 7.04
N GLU A 46 22.03 5.93 6.51
CA GLU A 46 21.15 4.78 6.55
C GLU A 46 20.77 4.42 8.00
N VAL A 47 19.57 4.85 8.42
CA VAL A 47 18.98 4.41 9.69
C VAL A 47 18.28 3.07 9.42
N PRO A 48 18.52 2.04 10.25
CA PRO A 48 17.77 0.79 10.18
C PRO A 48 16.27 1.07 10.32
N GLN A 49 15.51 0.71 9.29
CA GLN A 49 14.06 0.85 9.31
C GLN A 49 13.45 -0.29 10.15
N PRO A 50 12.32 -0.03 10.85
CA PRO A 50 11.49 -1.14 11.31
C PRO A 50 11.06 -1.99 10.10
N PRO A 51 10.87 -3.30 10.29
CA PRO A 51 10.33 -4.18 9.27
C PRO A 51 9.05 -3.60 8.67
N HIS A 52 8.95 -3.62 7.34
CA HIS A 52 7.79 -3.12 6.63
C HIS A 52 7.57 -3.89 5.33
N CYS A 53 6.45 -3.59 4.69
CA CYS A 53 6.03 -4.17 3.42
C CYS A 53 6.21 -3.18 2.26
N HIS A 54 6.55 -3.76 1.11
CA HIS A 54 6.33 -3.15 -0.19
C HIS A 54 5.20 -3.86 -0.90
N ILE A 55 4.22 -3.11 -1.34
CA ILE A 55 3.03 -3.62 -2.02
C ILE A 55 3.04 -3.05 -3.44
N LYS A 56 2.91 -3.92 -4.43
CA LYS A 56 2.52 -3.52 -5.78
C LYS A 56 1.04 -3.82 -5.98
N ALA A 57 0.35 -2.91 -6.64
CA ALA A 57 -1.06 -3.08 -6.91
C ALA A 57 -1.46 -2.48 -8.26
N ASP A 58 -2.58 -2.97 -8.75
CA ASP A 58 -3.25 -2.45 -9.93
C ASP A 58 -4.50 -1.68 -9.51
N LEU A 59 -4.77 -0.57 -10.18
CA LEU A 59 -5.94 0.26 -9.99
C LEU A 59 -7.12 -0.36 -10.76
N ILE A 60 -8.10 -0.88 -10.01
CA ILE A 60 -9.26 -1.58 -10.56
C ILE A 60 -10.50 -0.69 -10.66
N GLU A 61 -10.63 0.32 -9.79
CA GLU A 61 -11.70 1.31 -9.82
C GLU A 61 -11.12 2.71 -9.60
N CYS A 62 -11.55 3.68 -10.41
CA CYS A 62 -11.17 5.08 -10.28
C CYS A 62 -12.32 5.98 -10.75
N PRO A 63 -12.71 7.01 -9.98
CA PRO A 63 -13.76 7.94 -10.39
C PRO A 63 -13.35 8.83 -11.57
N LEU A 64 -12.04 8.97 -11.81
CA LEU A 64 -11.47 9.80 -12.86
C LEU A 64 -11.11 8.97 -14.09
N LYS A 65 -11.37 9.52 -15.28
CA LYS A 65 -10.96 8.91 -16.56
C LYS A 65 -9.47 9.17 -16.80
N TYR A 66 -8.80 8.25 -17.51
CA TYR A 66 -7.40 8.35 -17.97
C TYR A 66 -6.29 8.17 -16.92
N PHE A 67 -6.45 7.22 -15.99
CA PHE A 67 -5.36 6.79 -15.12
C PHE A 67 -4.71 5.50 -15.63
N GLU A 68 -3.39 5.41 -15.42
CA GLU A 68 -2.63 4.17 -15.55
C GLU A 68 -3.28 3.12 -14.66
N LYS A 69 -3.37 1.87 -15.12
CA LYS A 69 -4.02 0.81 -14.33
C LYS A 69 -3.04 -0.02 -13.53
N HIS A 70 -1.76 0.02 -13.88
CA HIS A 70 -0.78 -0.93 -13.37
C HIS A 70 0.41 -0.23 -12.73
N GLY A 71 1.11 -0.96 -11.86
CA GLY A 71 2.42 -0.56 -11.37
C GLY A 71 2.40 0.45 -10.22
N TYR A 72 1.29 0.57 -9.49
CA TYR A 72 1.25 1.38 -8.28
C TYR A 72 2.06 0.72 -7.17
N GLY A 73 2.99 1.48 -6.58
CA GLY A 73 3.83 1.03 -5.47
C GLY A 73 3.46 1.72 -4.17
N PHE A 74 3.21 0.93 -3.13
CA PHE A 74 2.98 1.39 -1.76
C PHE A 74 4.10 0.85 -0.88
N ASN A 75 4.94 1.74 -0.37
CA ASN A 75 6.14 1.40 0.39
C ASN A 75 5.99 1.85 1.85
N ASN A 76 6.86 1.33 2.72
CA ASN A 76 6.89 1.67 4.14
C ASN A 76 5.55 1.35 4.85
N ILE A 77 4.90 0.26 4.49
CA ILE A 77 3.62 -0.14 5.11
C ILE A 77 3.89 -1.15 6.21
N ASP A 78 3.40 -0.89 7.41
CA ASP A 78 3.40 -1.86 8.49
C ASP A 78 2.40 -2.99 8.19
N GLU A 79 2.83 -4.26 8.29
CA GLU A 79 2.03 -5.40 7.83
C GLU A 79 0.79 -5.70 8.69
N ASP A 80 0.88 -5.33 9.96
CA ASP A 80 -0.13 -5.61 10.97
C ASP A 80 -1.18 -4.50 11.03
N THR A 81 -0.72 -3.25 10.99
CA THR A 81 -1.57 -2.06 11.10
C THR A 81 -2.01 -1.49 9.75
N LEU A 82 -1.31 -1.84 8.67
CA LEU A 82 -1.49 -1.28 7.33
C LEU A 82 -1.32 0.25 7.27
N CYS A 83 -0.65 0.82 8.28
CA CYS A 83 -0.28 2.23 8.32
C CYS A 83 1.10 2.43 7.70
N ASN A 84 1.33 3.60 7.12
CA ASN A 84 2.66 3.95 6.66
C ASN A 84 3.55 4.32 7.85
N ILE A 85 4.66 3.60 8.05
CA ILE A 85 5.57 3.78 9.19
C ILE A 85 6.27 5.15 9.21
N ARG A 86 6.25 5.88 8.09
CA ARG A 86 6.83 7.23 7.96
C ARG A 86 5.78 8.32 7.90
N ASN A 87 4.54 7.97 7.57
CA ASN A 87 3.47 8.93 7.43
C ASN A 87 2.19 8.39 8.08
N PRO A 88 1.93 8.71 9.36
CA PRO A 88 0.76 8.20 10.07
C PRO A 88 -0.57 8.63 9.44
N ASP A 89 -0.56 9.67 8.60
CA ASP A 89 -1.74 10.15 7.88
C ASP A 89 -2.10 9.29 6.66
N CYS A 90 -1.26 8.32 6.30
CA CYS A 90 -1.47 7.41 5.18
C CYS A 90 -1.65 5.96 5.68
N ARG A 91 -2.80 5.37 5.37
CA ARG A 91 -3.13 3.98 5.74
C ARG A 91 -3.90 3.26 4.64
N LEU A 92 -3.79 1.93 4.62
CA LEU A 92 -4.55 1.07 3.71
C LEU A 92 -5.72 0.42 4.46
N GLU A 93 -6.87 0.36 3.79
CA GLU A 93 -8.05 -0.34 4.29
C GLU A 93 -8.38 -1.49 3.33
N ILE A 94 -8.30 -2.73 3.82
CA ILE A 94 -8.69 -3.91 3.04
C ILE A 94 -10.21 -3.90 2.84
N VAL A 95 -10.63 -3.97 1.58
CA VAL A 95 -12.03 -4.07 1.18
C VAL A 95 -12.36 -5.53 0.91
N ARG A 96 -13.08 -6.16 1.84
CA ARG A 96 -13.58 -7.53 1.67
C ARG A 96 -14.93 -7.51 0.96
N GLN A 97 -15.07 -8.30 -0.10
CA GLN A 97 -16.34 -8.47 -0.80
C GLN A 97 -17.02 -9.78 -0.38
N PRO A 98 -18.37 -9.84 -0.38
CA PRO A 98 -19.09 -11.09 -0.18
C PRO A 98 -18.69 -12.11 -1.25
N GLY A 99 -18.03 -13.20 -0.86
CA GLY A 99 -17.47 -14.19 -1.78
C GLY A 99 -15.94 -14.30 -1.74
N ASP A 100 -15.24 -13.37 -1.08
CA ASP A 100 -13.84 -13.54 -0.69
C ASP A 100 -13.77 -14.59 0.43
N GLN A 101 -13.99 -15.86 0.08
CA GLN A 101 -13.82 -16.97 1.00
C GLN A 101 -12.37 -16.97 1.48
N LEU A 102 -12.20 -16.88 2.81
CA LEU A 102 -10.97 -17.24 3.50
C LEU A 102 -10.60 -18.66 3.02
N SER A 103 -9.63 -18.76 2.12
CA SER A 103 -8.99 -20.03 1.82
C SER A 103 -8.22 -20.45 3.06
N LEU A 104 -8.90 -21.18 3.94
CA LEU A 104 -8.31 -21.96 5.01
C LEU A 104 -7.72 -23.21 4.36
N PHE A 105 -6.47 -23.12 3.90
CA PHE A 105 -5.65 -24.28 3.55
C PHE A 105 -4.38 -24.25 4.39
#